data_AF-A0A9E2MPH4-F1
#
_entry.id   AF-A0A9E2MPH4-F1
#
_cell.length_a   1.000
_cell.length_b   1.000
_cell.length_c   1.000
_cell.angle_alpha   90.00
_cell.angle_beta   90.00
_cell.angle_gamma   90.00
#
_symmetry.space_group_name_H-M   'P 1'
#
loop_
_entity.id
_entity.type
_entity.pdbx_description
1 polymer ?
#
loop_
_entity_poly.entity_id
_entity_poly.type
_entity_poly.pdbx_seq_one_letter_code
_entity_poly.pdbx_strand_id
1 'polypeptide(L)'
;MKIFARKAVLFPLTALAATLSFGMPQADAQGLFDRLFGGSGSSLSSRPLGGSQRESGQTFRSQRQVQRPLESVEPAPRNNVVRAAPAKISAPSYYTYRADALRKVDFAPLAAIGQSASLDGTASTAFREAVSGLSGYELLAESEAGKAIVDYYTANPDFIWVSDNDVSERGREALRVLGEAGSHGLSPVDYSLAVPSRSQSSAGDAARNQDLIRFEMTLTARVLRYISDATNGRVVADRISGYYDLPLKPIDRVAELKRLAAATDLRVSLESHHPQGSEYRSLRVELEALKASAENDIV
;
A
#
# COMPACT_ATOMS: atom_id res chain seq x y z
N MET A 1 23.38 19.14 -56.93
CA MET A 1 22.30 18.97 -57.94
C MET A 1 21.94 17.49 -58.03
N LYS A 2 20.65 17.18 -58.25
CA LYS A 2 19.95 15.86 -58.25
C LYS A 2 19.34 15.49 -56.88
N ILE A 3 18.18 16.03 -56.49
CA ILE A 3 16.76 15.83 -56.92
C ILE A 3 16.05 14.82 -56.00
N PHE A 4 14.99 15.33 -55.37
CA PHE A 4 13.99 14.68 -54.51
C PHE A 4 13.19 13.57 -55.21
N ALA A 5 12.71 12.58 -54.44
CA ALA A 5 11.35 12.05 -54.58
C ALA A 5 10.86 11.37 -53.29
N ARG A 6 9.76 11.90 -52.76
CA ARG A 6 8.94 11.37 -51.65
C ARG A 6 8.04 10.23 -52.14
N LYS A 7 7.70 9.28 -51.26
CA LYS A 7 6.38 8.63 -51.26
C LYS A 7 5.88 8.50 -49.81
N ALA A 8 4.96 9.38 -49.46
CA ALA A 8 4.08 9.23 -48.31
C ALA A 8 2.81 8.51 -48.78
N VAL A 9 2.40 7.46 -48.07
CA VAL A 9 1.15 6.74 -48.31
C VAL A 9 0.23 7.07 -47.14
N LEU A 10 -0.79 7.89 -47.43
CA LEU A 10 -1.93 8.18 -46.58
C LEU A 10 -2.99 7.09 -46.82
N PHE A 11 -3.41 6.40 -45.76
CA PHE A 11 -4.62 5.59 -45.75
C PHE A 11 -5.77 6.40 -45.10
N PRO A 12 -6.91 6.60 -45.79
CA PRO A 12 -8.10 7.15 -45.18
C PRO A 12 -8.98 6.01 -44.63
N LEU A 13 -9.43 6.11 -43.37
CA LEU A 13 -10.49 5.26 -42.86
C LEU A 13 -11.52 6.09 -42.10
N THR A 14 -12.47 6.53 -42.92
CA THR A 14 -13.92 6.66 -42.69
C THR A 14 -14.42 6.36 -41.29
N ALA A 15 -15.06 7.39 -40.71
CA ALA A 15 -15.95 7.29 -39.57
C ALA A 15 -17.20 6.46 -39.90
N LEU A 16 -17.57 5.55 -38.98
CA LEU A 16 -18.91 4.96 -38.94
C LEU A 16 -19.40 5.03 -37.48
N ALA A 17 -20.28 5.99 -37.22
CA ALA A 17 -21.05 6.08 -35.99
C ALA A 17 -22.23 5.11 -36.08
N ALA A 18 -22.26 4.11 -35.19
CA ALA A 18 -23.42 3.25 -34.97
C ALA A 18 -23.88 3.42 -33.52
N THR A 19 -24.92 4.25 -33.33
CA THR A 19 -25.66 4.38 -32.09
C THR A 19 -26.57 3.16 -31.92
N LEU A 20 -26.21 2.24 -31.03
CA LEU A 20 -27.10 1.18 -30.55
C LEU A 20 -27.67 1.61 -29.20
N SER A 21 -28.92 2.07 -29.23
CA SER A 21 -29.77 2.26 -28.06
C SER A 21 -30.28 0.89 -27.59
N PHE A 22 -29.60 0.27 -26.63
CA PHE A 22 -30.17 -0.82 -25.84
C PHE A 22 -30.75 -0.27 -24.55
N GLY A 23 -32.07 -0.39 -24.41
CA GLY A 23 -32.76 -0.16 -23.15
C GLY A 23 -32.32 -1.21 -22.13
N MET A 24 -31.67 -0.77 -21.05
CA MET A 24 -31.43 -1.60 -19.89
C MET A 24 -32.75 -1.79 -19.11
N PRO A 25 -33.11 -3.02 -18.70
CA PRO A 25 -34.09 -3.20 -17.63
C PRO A 25 -33.50 -2.64 -16.33
N GLN A 26 -34.27 -1.82 -15.62
CA GLN A 26 -33.89 -1.37 -14.29
C GLN A 26 -33.81 -2.58 -13.36
N ALA A 27 -32.60 -2.92 -12.92
CA ALA A 27 -32.37 -3.87 -11.85
C ALA A 27 -32.70 -3.17 -10.53
N ASP A 28 -33.88 -3.47 -9.98
CA ASP A 28 -34.32 -2.98 -8.67
C ASP A 28 -33.47 -3.66 -7.59
N ALA A 29 -32.59 -2.89 -6.92
CA ALA A 29 -31.60 -3.39 -5.96
C ALA A 29 -32.19 -3.68 -4.56
N GLN A 30 -33.48 -4.00 -4.46
CA GLN A 30 -34.18 -4.13 -3.17
C GLN A 30 -33.89 -5.44 -2.41
N GLY A 31 -33.14 -6.38 -2.97
CA GLY A 31 -32.94 -7.71 -2.36
C GLY A 31 -31.50 -8.20 -2.20
N LEU A 32 -30.49 -7.43 -2.63
CA LEU A 32 -29.10 -7.89 -2.60
C LEU A 32 -28.51 -7.87 -1.19
N PHE A 33 -28.76 -6.81 -0.43
CA PHE A 33 -28.30 -6.68 0.95
C PHE A 33 -28.94 -7.70 1.89
N ASP A 34 -30.22 -8.03 1.68
CA ASP A 34 -30.95 -9.01 2.50
C ASP A 34 -30.44 -10.45 2.29
N ARG A 35 -29.91 -10.74 1.09
CA ARG A 35 -29.23 -12.01 0.78
C ARG A 35 -27.79 -12.09 1.28
N LEU A 36 -27.09 -10.96 1.36
CA LEU A 36 -25.68 -10.93 1.74
C LEU A 36 -25.49 -10.95 3.26
N PHE A 37 -26.46 -10.45 4.03
CA PHE A 37 -26.32 -10.25 5.48
C PHE A 37 -27.37 -10.96 6.35
N GLY A 38 -28.30 -11.72 5.76
CA GLY A 38 -29.26 -12.54 6.52
C GLY A 38 -30.23 -11.69 7.34
N GLY A 39 -31.34 -11.27 6.72
CA GLY A 39 -32.41 -10.52 7.36
C GLY A 39 -32.95 -11.20 8.62
N SER A 40 -32.65 -10.64 9.79
CA SER A 40 -33.34 -10.95 11.05
C SER A 40 -34.49 -9.95 11.24
N GLY A 41 -35.69 -10.43 10.91
CA GLY A 41 -36.93 -9.70 11.17
C GLY A 41 -37.21 -9.62 12.67
N SER A 42 -37.34 -8.41 13.19
CA SER A 42 -38.05 -8.15 14.44
C SER A 42 -38.79 -6.81 14.36
N SER A 43 -39.89 -6.80 13.59
CA SER A 43 -40.95 -5.81 13.73
C SER A 43 -41.85 -6.22 14.89
N LEU A 44 -41.59 -5.67 16.08
CA LEU A 44 -42.51 -5.75 17.21
C LEU A 44 -43.67 -4.75 16.98
N SER A 45 -44.71 -5.22 16.29
CA SER A 45 -46.01 -4.56 16.25
C SER A 45 -46.72 -4.76 17.59
N SER A 46 -46.85 -3.68 18.34
CA SER A 46 -47.75 -3.53 19.48
C SER A 46 -49.22 -3.61 19.04
N ARG A 47 -50.00 -4.53 19.63
CA ARG A 47 -51.47 -4.56 19.54
C ARG A 47 -52.07 -4.76 20.94
N PRO A 48 -53.07 -3.96 21.36
CA PRO A 48 -53.75 -4.15 22.63
C PRO A 48 -55.00 -5.03 22.42
N LEU A 49 -55.35 -5.84 23.43
CA LEU A 49 -56.69 -6.40 23.60
C LEU A 49 -57.00 -6.53 25.09
N GLY A 50 -58.16 -5.99 25.49
CA GLY A 50 -58.69 -6.05 26.83
C GLY A 50 -59.71 -7.16 27.06
N GLY A 51 -60.02 -7.37 28.34
CA GLY A 51 -61.19 -8.10 28.90
C GLY A 51 -61.11 -9.63 28.83
N SER A 52 -61.46 -10.44 29.84
CA SER A 52 -62.11 -10.21 31.13
C SER A 52 -62.06 -11.51 31.98
N GLN A 53 -62.07 -11.35 33.31
CA GLN A 53 -62.60 -12.23 34.38
C GLN A 53 -62.12 -13.69 34.54
N ARG A 54 -61.62 -14.02 35.74
CA ARG A 54 -62.41 -14.67 36.82
C ARG A 54 -61.67 -14.71 38.17
N GLU A 55 -62.49 -14.71 39.22
CA GLU A 55 -62.21 -14.53 40.65
C GLU A 55 -61.54 -15.72 41.34
N SER A 56 -60.77 -15.42 42.39
CA SER A 56 -60.80 -16.01 43.75
C SER A 56 -59.57 -15.45 44.49
N GLY A 57 -59.68 -14.52 45.43
CA GLY A 57 -60.29 -14.69 46.74
C GLY A 57 -59.21 -15.11 47.75
N GLN A 58 -58.57 -14.16 48.45
CA GLN A 58 -58.07 -14.31 49.82
C GLN A 58 -57.41 -13.03 50.39
N THR A 59 -58.11 -12.47 51.38
CA THR A 59 -57.65 -11.80 52.62
C THR A 59 -56.62 -10.66 52.57
N PHE A 60 -57.16 -9.48 52.85
CA PHE A 60 -56.49 -8.25 53.25
C PHE A 60 -55.58 -8.40 54.47
N ARG A 61 -54.33 -7.94 54.35
CA ARG A 61 -53.48 -7.55 55.48
C ARG A 61 -53.13 -6.07 55.32
N SER A 62 -53.79 -5.24 56.11
CA SER A 62 -53.61 -3.80 56.18
C SER A 62 -52.25 -3.46 56.80
N GLN A 63 -51.24 -3.16 55.98
CA GLN A 63 -50.05 -2.47 56.45
C GLN A 63 -50.35 -0.98 56.60
N ARG A 64 -50.26 -0.52 57.84
CA ARG A 64 -50.30 0.87 58.26
C ARG A 64 -49.30 1.70 57.44
N GLN A 65 -49.81 2.57 56.58
CA GLN A 65 -49.03 3.66 55.99
C GLN A 65 -48.58 4.59 57.11
N VAL A 66 -47.27 4.66 57.34
CA VAL A 66 -46.66 5.79 58.03
C VAL A 66 -46.45 6.88 56.97
N GLN A 67 -47.36 7.83 56.91
CA GLN A 67 -47.19 9.05 56.11
C GLN A 67 -46.04 9.85 56.72
N ARG A 68 -44.89 9.89 56.03
CA ARG A 68 -43.85 10.91 56.28
C ARG A 68 -44.38 12.25 55.77
N PRO A 69 -44.23 13.36 56.54
CA PRO A 69 -44.55 14.68 56.06
C PRO A 69 -43.76 15.00 54.79
N LEU A 70 -44.44 15.52 53.77
CA LEU A 70 -43.82 16.08 52.57
C LEU A 70 -43.03 17.32 52.99
N GLU A 71 -41.72 17.16 53.11
CA GLU A 71 -40.79 18.28 53.24
C GLU A 71 -40.86 19.08 51.94
N SER A 72 -41.33 20.31 52.03
CA SER A 72 -41.39 21.27 50.93
C SER A 72 -39.96 21.65 50.54
N VAL A 73 -39.41 20.94 49.56
CA VAL A 73 -38.13 21.29 48.94
C VAL A 73 -38.33 22.57 48.13
N GLU A 74 -37.73 23.64 48.60
CA GLU A 74 -37.62 24.92 47.92
C GLU A 74 -36.98 24.71 46.53
N PRO A 75 -37.54 25.26 45.44
CA PRO A 75 -36.97 25.05 44.12
C PRO A 75 -35.61 25.76 44.04
N ALA A 76 -34.54 24.97 43.92
CA ALA A 76 -33.20 25.48 43.71
C ALA A 76 -33.17 26.50 42.54
N PRO A 77 -32.36 27.56 42.63
CA PRO A 77 -32.27 28.56 41.57
C PRO A 77 -31.86 27.86 40.27
N ARG A 78 -32.67 28.05 39.22
CA ARG A 78 -32.33 27.61 37.86
C ARG A 78 -31.14 28.43 37.40
N ASN A 79 -29.93 27.95 37.68
CA ASN A 79 -28.75 28.46 37.01
C ASN A 79 -29.01 28.32 35.51
N ASN A 80 -29.01 29.46 34.80
CA ASN A 80 -29.04 29.49 33.35
C ASN A 80 -27.82 28.71 32.85
N VAL A 81 -28.02 27.43 32.53
CA VAL A 81 -27.04 26.64 31.81
C VAL A 81 -26.96 27.29 30.43
N VAL A 82 -25.92 28.09 30.23
CA VAL A 82 -25.57 28.61 28.91
C VAL A 82 -25.40 27.39 28.02
N ARG A 83 -26.41 27.14 27.17
CA ARG A 83 -26.40 26.03 26.23
C ARG A 83 -25.19 26.23 25.34
N ALA A 84 -24.16 25.40 25.52
CA ALA A 84 -22.96 25.42 24.71
C ALA A 84 -23.40 25.41 23.23
N ALA A 85 -22.90 26.37 22.45
CA ALA A 85 -23.23 26.45 21.04
C ALA A 85 -22.87 25.09 20.38
N PRO A 86 -23.73 24.55 19.51
CA PRO A 86 -23.46 23.27 18.88
C PRO A 86 -22.12 23.36 18.15
N ALA A 87 -21.25 22.37 18.36
CA ALA A 87 -19.96 22.30 17.70
C ALA A 87 -20.19 22.39 16.17
N LYS A 88 -19.59 23.39 15.53
CA LYS A 88 -19.61 23.49 14.07
C LYS A 88 -18.73 22.39 13.52
N ILE A 89 -19.35 21.35 12.98
CA ILE A 89 -18.67 20.30 12.23
C ILE A 89 -18.42 20.86 10.83
N SER A 90 -17.15 21.11 10.50
CA SER A 90 -16.75 21.51 9.15
C SER A 90 -17.04 20.40 8.15
N ALA A 91 -17.51 20.77 6.96
CA ALA A 91 -17.75 19.80 5.89
C ALA A 91 -16.43 19.14 5.43
N PRO A 92 -16.47 17.88 4.95
CA PRO A 92 -15.28 17.19 4.46
C PRO A 92 -14.61 17.96 3.32
N SER A 93 -13.31 18.19 3.43
CA SER A 93 -12.50 18.75 2.35
C SER A 93 -11.93 17.63 1.49
N TYR A 94 -12.11 17.76 0.17
CA TYR A 94 -11.46 16.92 -0.83
C TYR A 94 -10.19 17.62 -1.33
N TYR A 95 -9.12 16.85 -1.47
CA TYR A 95 -7.81 17.34 -1.91
C TYR A 95 -7.48 16.79 -3.30
N THR A 96 -6.65 17.51 -4.06
CA THR A 96 -6.00 16.91 -5.23
C THR A 96 -4.86 16.03 -4.77
N TYR A 97 -4.94 14.72 -5.06
CA TYR A 97 -3.90 13.78 -4.64
C TYR A 97 -2.51 14.19 -5.18
N ARG A 98 -1.51 14.10 -4.30
CA ARG A 98 -0.09 14.32 -4.61
C ARG A 98 0.67 13.13 -4.05
N ALA A 99 1.30 12.36 -4.92
CA ALA A 99 2.22 11.30 -4.52
C ALA A 99 3.51 11.89 -3.93
N ASP A 100 4.26 11.08 -3.19
CA ASP A 100 5.58 11.48 -2.71
C ASP A 100 6.51 11.78 -3.88
N ALA A 101 7.23 12.89 -3.79
CA ALA A 101 8.15 13.30 -4.83
C ALA A 101 9.40 12.40 -4.82
N LEU A 102 9.75 11.86 -5.98
CA LEU A 102 11.02 11.18 -6.18
C LEU A 102 12.15 12.21 -6.21
N ARG A 103 13.23 11.95 -5.48
CA ARG A 103 14.42 12.80 -5.40
C ARG A 103 15.65 12.00 -5.80
N LYS A 104 16.65 12.71 -6.33
CA LYS A 104 17.95 12.12 -6.62
C LYS A 104 18.60 11.66 -5.32
N VAL A 105 19.03 10.40 -5.28
CA VAL A 105 19.80 9.85 -4.15
C VAL A 105 21.20 10.46 -4.14
N ASP A 106 21.64 10.92 -2.97
CA ASP A 106 22.96 11.51 -2.79
C ASP A 106 24.00 10.43 -2.45
N PHE A 107 24.75 9.99 -3.46
CA PHE A 107 25.80 8.98 -3.30
C PHE A 107 27.15 9.57 -2.85
N ALA A 108 27.26 10.87 -2.55
CA ALA A 108 28.53 11.46 -2.11
C ALA A 108 29.14 10.76 -0.88
N PRO A 109 28.37 10.32 0.14
CA PRO A 109 28.94 9.58 1.28
C PRO A 109 29.54 8.24 0.88
N LEU A 110 28.96 7.53 -0.10
CA LEU A 110 29.50 6.26 -0.58
C LEU A 110 30.82 6.48 -1.35
N ALA A 111 30.94 7.55 -2.12
CA ALA A 111 32.15 7.85 -2.90
C ALA A 111 33.41 7.95 -2.01
N ALA A 112 33.28 8.40 -0.76
CA ALA A 112 34.39 8.45 0.20
C ALA A 112 34.93 7.06 0.60
N ILE A 113 34.09 6.01 0.51
CA ILE A 113 34.46 4.63 0.85
C ILE A 113 35.42 4.07 -0.19
N GLY A 114 35.17 4.33 -1.48
CA GLY A 114 36.06 3.90 -2.57
C GLY A 114 37.44 4.59 -2.56
N GLN A 115 37.53 5.76 -1.90
CA GLN A 115 38.78 6.51 -1.74
C GLN A 115 39.55 6.15 -0.46
N SER A 116 38.89 5.48 0.49
CA SER A 116 39.48 5.11 1.76
C SER A 116 40.22 3.78 1.63
N ALA A 117 41.54 3.81 1.79
CA ALA A 117 42.40 2.62 1.87
C ALA A 117 42.24 1.85 3.19
N SER A 118 41.00 1.71 3.69
CA SER A 118 40.73 1.14 5.01
C SER A 118 41.21 -0.33 5.08
N LEU A 119 42.06 -0.58 6.07
CA LEU A 119 42.59 -1.88 6.46
C LEU A 119 41.62 -2.65 7.39
N ASP A 120 40.48 -2.04 7.74
CA ASP A 120 39.56 -2.54 8.77
C ASP A 120 38.71 -3.76 8.33
N GLY A 121 38.91 -4.28 7.12
CA GLY A 121 38.35 -5.55 6.65
C GLY A 121 36.82 -5.61 6.53
N THR A 122 36.10 -4.52 6.82
CA THR A 122 34.62 -4.47 6.82
C THR A 122 34.01 -4.24 5.45
N ALA A 123 34.75 -3.64 4.51
CA ALA A 123 34.31 -3.41 3.14
C ALA A 123 34.87 -4.47 2.19
N SER A 124 34.01 -5.10 1.39
CA SER A 124 34.49 -6.01 0.35
C SER A 124 35.28 -5.22 -0.69
N THR A 125 36.41 -5.77 -1.15
CA THR A 125 37.26 -5.11 -2.16
C THR A 125 36.47 -4.82 -3.44
N ALA A 126 35.62 -5.76 -3.85
CA ALA A 126 34.74 -5.60 -5.01
C ALA A 126 33.79 -4.41 -4.87
N PHE A 127 33.18 -4.21 -3.68
CA PHE A 127 32.28 -3.09 -3.45
C PHE A 127 33.02 -1.75 -3.56
N ARG A 128 34.20 -1.63 -2.93
CA ARG A 128 35.02 -0.41 -2.98
C ARG A 128 35.40 0.00 -4.41
N GLU A 129 35.81 -0.95 -5.23
CA GLU A 129 36.14 -0.70 -6.64
C GLU A 129 34.91 -0.25 -7.43
N ALA A 130 33.78 -0.91 -7.20
CA ALA A 130 32.54 -0.66 -7.92
C ALA A 130 31.90 0.69 -7.57
N VAL A 131 32.06 1.21 -6.35
CA VAL A 131 31.48 2.49 -5.88
C VAL A 131 31.80 3.67 -6.82
N SER A 132 32.97 3.66 -7.47
CA SER A 132 33.34 4.66 -8.49
C SER A 132 32.32 4.75 -9.65
N GLY A 133 31.63 3.65 -9.95
CA GLY A 133 30.58 3.56 -10.96
C GLY A 133 29.29 4.33 -10.62
N LEU A 134 29.13 4.79 -9.38
CA LEU A 134 28.03 5.67 -8.96
C LEU A 134 28.28 7.14 -9.36
N SER A 135 29.49 7.51 -9.77
CA SER A 135 29.77 8.84 -10.29
C SER A 135 28.92 9.14 -11.53
N GLY A 136 28.20 10.27 -11.50
CA GLY A 136 27.26 10.67 -12.56
C GLY A 136 26.01 9.80 -12.69
N TYR A 137 25.83 8.79 -11.83
CA TYR A 137 24.63 7.96 -11.84
C TYR A 137 23.46 8.67 -11.14
N GLU A 138 22.28 8.63 -11.75
CA GLU A 138 21.08 9.25 -11.22
C GLU A 138 20.06 8.17 -10.86
N LEU A 139 19.89 7.94 -9.56
CA LEU A 139 18.80 7.13 -9.04
C LEU A 139 17.75 8.05 -8.42
N LEU A 140 16.50 7.89 -8.83
CA LEU A 140 15.35 8.58 -8.25
C LEU A 140 14.61 7.64 -7.30
N ALA A 141 14.46 8.06 -6.06
CA ALA A 141 13.74 7.32 -5.02
C ALA A 141 12.99 8.28 -4.09
N GLU A 142 12.05 7.76 -3.30
CA GLU A 142 11.45 8.50 -2.20
C GLU A 142 12.54 8.95 -1.22
N SER A 143 12.41 10.16 -0.65
CA SER A 143 13.47 10.78 0.17
C SER A 143 13.99 9.87 1.30
N GLU A 144 13.06 9.22 2.02
CA GLU A 144 13.40 8.31 3.11
C GLU A 144 14.07 7.01 2.64
N ALA A 145 13.71 6.53 1.44
CA ALA A 145 14.35 5.36 0.85
C ALA A 145 15.77 5.68 0.36
N GLY A 146 15.94 6.82 -0.31
CA GLY A 146 17.26 7.30 -0.74
C GLY A 146 18.23 7.48 0.42
N LYS A 147 17.76 8.12 1.51
CA LYS A 147 18.54 8.25 2.74
C LYS A 147 18.91 6.88 3.34
N ALA A 148 17.95 5.97 3.46
CA ALA A 148 18.19 4.65 4.04
C ALA A 148 19.19 3.81 3.24
N ILE A 149 19.18 3.90 1.90
CA ILE A 149 20.17 3.25 1.03
C ILE A 149 21.58 3.74 1.38
N VAL A 150 21.78 5.05 1.41
CA VAL A 150 23.09 5.65 1.68
C VAL A 150 23.55 5.32 3.10
N ASP A 151 22.68 5.48 4.10
CA ASP A 151 22.99 5.18 5.50
C ASP A 151 23.38 3.70 5.67
N TYR A 152 22.66 2.79 5.02
CA TYR A 152 22.92 1.35 5.09
C TYR A 152 24.26 0.97 4.46
N TYR A 153 24.52 1.34 3.19
CA TYR A 153 25.73 0.94 2.48
C TYR A 153 26.97 1.70 2.97
N THR A 154 26.82 2.85 3.60
CA THR A 154 27.93 3.52 4.30
C THR A 154 28.35 2.72 5.54
N ALA A 155 27.38 2.18 6.28
CA ALA A 155 27.63 1.36 7.46
C ALA A 155 28.01 -0.11 7.13
N ASN A 156 27.55 -0.62 5.99
CA ASN A 156 27.73 -2.00 5.53
C ASN A 156 28.19 -1.98 4.05
N PRO A 157 29.47 -1.65 3.78
CA PRO A 157 30.01 -1.51 2.43
C PRO A 157 30.24 -2.87 1.74
N ASP A 158 29.14 -3.58 1.50
CA ASP A 158 29.11 -4.86 0.78
C ASP A 158 27.80 -5.02 0.00
N PHE A 159 27.78 -5.92 -0.98
CA PHE A 159 26.61 -6.21 -1.80
C PHE A 159 25.59 -7.11 -1.07
N ILE A 160 24.31 -6.79 -1.19
CA ILE A 160 23.18 -7.66 -0.81
C ILE A 160 22.76 -8.52 -2.00
N TRP A 161 22.66 -7.94 -3.20
CA TRP A 161 22.01 -8.57 -4.36
C TRP A 161 22.99 -9.10 -5.41
N VAL A 162 24.27 -8.74 -5.32
CA VAL A 162 25.33 -9.13 -6.24
C VAL A 162 26.34 -10.05 -5.54
N SER A 163 26.83 -11.07 -6.24
CA SER A 163 27.91 -11.95 -5.80
C SER A 163 28.68 -12.48 -7.02
N ASP A 164 29.98 -12.76 -6.86
CA ASP A 164 30.81 -13.37 -7.92
C ASP A 164 30.71 -12.68 -9.29
N ASN A 165 30.71 -11.34 -9.28
CA ASN A 165 30.58 -10.50 -10.48
C ASN A 165 29.27 -10.74 -11.27
N ASP A 166 28.21 -11.18 -10.58
CA ASP A 166 26.87 -11.38 -11.13
C ASP A 166 25.75 -11.07 -10.14
N VAL A 167 24.52 -11.05 -10.65
CA VAL A 167 23.35 -11.07 -9.78
C VAL A 167 23.39 -12.37 -8.96
N SER A 168 23.23 -12.27 -7.66
CA SER A 168 23.20 -13.43 -6.75
C SER A 168 21.84 -14.16 -6.84
N GLU A 169 21.75 -15.35 -6.24
CA GLU A 169 20.44 -16.02 -6.08
C GLU A 169 19.46 -15.17 -5.27
N ARG A 170 19.95 -14.45 -4.25
CA ARG A 170 19.15 -13.52 -3.47
C ARG A 170 18.61 -12.38 -4.35
N GLY A 171 19.46 -11.82 -5.22
CA GLY A 171 19.06 -10.77 -6.17
C GLY A 171 18.01 -11.28 -7.17
N ARG A 172 18.18 -12.49 -7.70
CA ARG A 172 17.18 -13.16 -8.57
C ARG A 172 15.86 -13.40 -7.85
N GLU A 173 15.90 -13.85 -6.60
CA GLU A 173 14.70 -14.09 -5.80
C GLU A 173 13.95 -12.77 -5.52
N ALA A 174 14.68 -11.69 -5.21
CA ALA A 174 14.09 -10.36 -5.06
C ALA A 174 13.33 -9.96 -6.34
N LEU A 175 13.97 -10.08 -7.50
CA LEU A 175 13.35 -9.77 -8.80
C LEU A 175 12.11 -10.60 -9.08
N ARG A 176 12.13 -11.88 -8.71
CA ARG A 176 10.97 -12.77 -8.85
C ARG A 176 9.81 -12.33 -7.98
N VAL A 177 10.04 -12.06 -6.69
CA VAL A 177 9.00 -11.54 -5.77
C VAL A 177 8.43 -10.22 -6.29
N LEU A 178 9.28 -9.30 -6.76
CA LEU A 178 8.85 -8.01 -7.33
C LEU A 178 8.04 -8.19 -8.62
N GLY A 179 8.42 -9.15 -9.48
CA GLY A 179 7.67 -9.49 -10.69
C GLY A 179 6.29 -10.10 -10.39
N GLU A 180 6.17 -10.82 -9.28
CA GLU A 180 4.93 -11.43 -8.81
C GLU A 180 4.05 -10.49 -7.97
N ALA A 181 4.44 -9.23 -7.81
CA ALA A 181 3.70 -8.22 -7.05
C ALA A 181 2.23 -8.08 -7.49
N GLY A 182 1.94 -8.42 -8.75
CA GLY A 182 0.60 -8.52 -9.30
C GLY A 182 -0.34 -9.45 -8.54
N SER A 183 0.18 -10.52 -7.93
CA SER A 183 -0.59 -11.47 -7.10
C SER A 183 -1.05 -10.86 -5.76
N HIS A 184 -0.53 -9.69 -5.41
CA HIS A 184 -0.88 -8.92 -4.22
C HIS A 184 -1.66 -7.64 -4.56
N GLY A 185 -2.11 -7.49 -5.80
CA GLY A 185 -2.83 -6.28 -6.26
C GLY A 185 -1.92 -5.07 -6.49
N LEU A 186 -0.60 -5.25 -6.44
CA LEU A 186 0.37 -4.22 -6.82
C LEU A 186 0.69 -4.30 -8.31
N SER A 187 1.35 -3.28 -8.86
CA SER A 187 1.71 -3.23 -10.27
C SER A 187 3.17 -3.65 -10.46
N PRO A 188 3.50 -4.80 -11.09
CA PRO A 188 4.88 -5.26 -11.24
C PRO A 188 5.81 -4.27 -11.96
N VAL A 189 5.27 -3.48 -12.90
CA VAL A 189 6.05 -2.49 -13.65
C VAL A 189 6.64 -1.41 -12.73
N ASP A 190 5.99 -1.09 -11.62
CA ASP A 190 6.48 -0.08 -10.65
C ASP A 190 7.76 -0.54 -9.92
N TYR A 191 8.04 -1.84 -9.93
CA TYR A 191 9.21 -2.46 -9.29
C TYR A 191 10.20 -3.06 -10.29
N SER A 192 9.84 -3.05 -11.58
CA SER A 192 10.66 -3.64 -12.64
C SER A 192 12.02 -2.95 -12.76
N LEU A 193 13.03 -3.75 -13.10
CA LEU A 193 14.41 -3.32 -13.32
C LEU A 193 15.04 -4.20 -14.40
N ALA A 194 15.91 -3.61 -15.21
CA ALA A 194 16.73 -4.33 -16.17
C ALA A 194 17.88 -5.07 -15.47
N VAL A 195 18.04 -6.36 -15.77
CA VAL A 195 19.10 -7.20 -15.21
C VAL A 195 20.38 -7.05 -16.05
N PRO A 196 21.53 -6.71 -15.44
CA PRO A 196 22.78 -6.55 -16.17
C PRO A 196 23.29 -7.91 -16.67
N SER A 197 23.33 -8.11 -17.99
CA SER A 197 23.83 -9.36 -18.59
C SER A 197 25.34 -9.33 -18.79
N ARG A 198 26.03 -10.42 -18.43
CA ARG A 198 27.48 -10.60 -18.71
C ARG A 198 27.82 -10.49 -20.20
N SER A 199 26.93 -10.96 -21.08
CA SER A 199 27.17 -10.92 -22.54
C SER A 199 27.10 -9.51 -23.12
N GLN A 200 26.49 -8.56 -22.41
CA GLN A 200 26.37 -7.17 -22.83
C GLN A 200 27.55 -6.30 -22.33
N SER A 201 28.26 -6.76 -21.28
CA SER A 201 29.46 -6.11 -20.76
C SER A 201 30.71 -6.51 -21.57
N SER A 202 30.74 -6.19 -22.86
CA SER A 202 31.92 -6.37 -23.73
C SER A 202 33.05 -5.37 -23.42
N ALA A 203 32.84 -4.47 -22.45
CA ALA A 203 33.72 -3.36 -22.09
C ALA A 203 34.68 -3.67 -20.91
N GLY A 204 34.80 -4.93 -20.49
CA GLY A 204 35.74 -5.37 -19.44
C GLY A 204 35.22 -5.21 -18.00
N ASP A 205 36.07 -5.56 -17.02
CA ASP A 205 35.68 -5.71 -15.61
C ASP A 205 35.19 -4.41 -14.96
N ALA A 206 35.77 -3.26 -15.32
CA ALA A 206 35.38 -1.96 -14.76
C ALA A 206 33.95 -1.57 -15.15
N ALA A 207 33.58 -1.76 -16.43
CA ALA A 207 32.22 -1.51 -16.90
C ALA A 207 31.22 -2.46 -16.25
N ARG A 208 31.62 -3.73 -16.05
CA ARG A 208 30.80 -4.71 -15.35
C ARG A 208 30.54 -4.32 -13.89
N ASN A 209 31.58 -3.92 -13.15
CA ASN A 209 31.45 -3.46 -11.77
C ASN A 209 30.54 -2.23 -11.66
N GLN A 210 30.63 -1.31 -12.62
CA GLN A 210 29.76 -0.15 -12.72
C GLN A 210 28.28 -0.54 -12.93
N ASP A 211 27.99 -1.49 -13.82
CA ASP A 211 26.63 -1.97 -14.03
C ASP A 211 26.06 -2.65 -12.78
N LEU A 212 26.89 -3.44 -12.08
CA LEU A 212 26.48 -4.17 -10.88
C LEU A 212 26.20 -3.25 -9.69
N ILE A 213 27.01 -2.22 -9.42
CA ILE A 213 26.71 -1.28 -8.32
C ILE A 213 25.44 -0.47 -8.60
N ARG A 214 25.18 -0.13 -9.87
CA ARG A 214 23.96 0.60 -10.26
C ARG A 214 22.73 -0.29 -10.11
N PHE A 215 22.85 -1.55 -10.52
CA PHE A 215 21.84 -2.58 -10.27
C PHE A 215 21.58 -2.75 -8.76
N GLU A 216 22.64 -2.86 -7.95
CA GLU A 216 22.54 -2.99 -6.49
C GLU A 216 21.71 -1.86 -5.86
N MET A 217 22.05 -0.61 -6.18
CA MET A 217 21.34 0.56 -5.65
C MET A 217 19.89 0.62 -6.14
N THR A 218 19.67 0.31 -7.43
CA THR A 218 18.32 0.37 -8.02
C THR A 218 17.42 -0.72 -7.44
N LEU A 219 17.90 -1.96 -7.36
CA LEU A 219 17.14 -3.07 -6.80
C LEU A 219 16.80 -2.80 -5.32
N THR A 220 17.76 -2.26 -4.55
CA THR A 220 17.51 -1.83 -3.17
C THR A 220 16.37 -0.81 -3.09
N ALA A 221 16.36 0.22 -3.96
CA ALA A 221 15.28 1.20 -4.01
C ALA A 221 13.92 0.58 -4.37
N ARG A 222 13.88 -0.35 -5.34
CA ARG A 222 12.65 -1.06 -5.73
C ARG A 222 12.12 -1.94 -4.61
N VAL A 223 13.00 -2.62 -3.88
CA VAL A 223 12.64 -3.44 -2.71
C VAL A 223 12.06 -2.56 -1.59
N LEU A 224 12.69 -1.44 -1.26
CA LEU A 224 12.16 -0.52 -0.23
C LEU A 224 10.81 0.08 -0.62
N ARG A 225 10.61 0.40 -1.91
CA ARG A 225 9.31 0.85 -2.42
C ARG A 225 8.27 -0.25 -2.29
N TYR A 226 8.59 -1.48 -2.69
CA TYR A 226 7.70 -2.63 -2.54
C TYR A 226 7.29 -2.86 -1.08
N ILE A 227 8.23 -2.80 -0.14
CA ILE A 227 7.95 -2.93 1.29
C ILE A 227 6.99 -1.85 1.78
N SER A 228 7.20 -0.60 1.34
CA SER A 228 6.30 0.51 1.65
C SER A 228 4.89 0.25 1.13
N ASP A 229 4.77 -0.15 -0.14
CA ASP A 229 3.50 -0.39 -0.80
C ASP A 229 2.78 -1.63 -0.25
N ALA A 230 3.50 -2.69 0.12
CA ALA A 230 2.95 -3.88 0.76
C ALA A 230 2.41 -3.59 2.17
N THR A 231 3.10 -2.73 2.92
CA THR A 231 2.76 -2.40 4.32
C THR A 231 1.61 -1.41 4.42
N ASN A 232 1.63 -0.37 3.57
CA ASN A 232 0.77 0.81 3.68
C ASN A 232 -0.17 1.01 2.49
N GLY A 233 -0.02 0.23 1.42
CA GLY A 233 -0.69 0.50 0.15
C GLY A 233 -0.02 1.62 -0.64
N ARG A 234 -0.35 1.69 -1.94
CA ARG A 234 0.21 2.69 -2.87
C ARG A 234 -0.41 4.09 -2.75
N VAL A 235 -1.59 4.16 -2.12
CA VAL A 235 -2.42 5.36 -2.07
C VAL A 235 -2.67 5.73 -0.62
N VAL A 236 -2.23 6.93 -0.24
CA VAL A 236 -2.47 7.48 1.09
C VAL A 236 -3.85 8.12 1.13
N ALA A 237 -4.81 7.49 1.81
CA ALA A 237 -6.21 7.92 1.83
C ALA A 237 -6.36 9.37 2.36
N ASP A 238 -5.62 9.72 3.41
CA ASP A 238 -5.64 11.05 4.03
C ASP A 238 -5.20 12.19 3.08
N ARG A 239 -4.50 11.84 1.98
CA ARG A 239 -4.13 12.81 0.92
C ARG A 239 -5.22 13.03 -0.13
N ILE A 240 -6.30 12.26 -0.08
CA ILE A 240 -7.47 12.40 -0.97
C ILE A 240 -8.54 13.24 -0.29
N SER A 241 -8.77 13.02 1.00
CA SER A 241 -9.70 13.83 1.79
C SER A 241 -9.33 13.80 3.26
N GLY A 242 -9.75 14.84 3.99
CA GLY A 242 -9.63 14.90 5.45
C GLY A 242 -10.65 14.03 6.19
N TYR A 243 -11.32 13.10 5.50
CA TYR A 243 -12.32 12.21 6.08
C TYR A 243 -11.71 10.92 6.63
N TYR A 244 -10.58 10.51 6.07
CA TYR A 244 -9.89 9.29 6.48
C TYR A 244 -8.97 9.60 7.67
N ASP A 245 -8.86 8.62 8.56
CA ASP A 245 -7.91 8.58 9.68
C ASP A 245 -7.13 7.27 9.57
N LEU A 246 -6.33 7.16 8.50
CA LEU A 246 -5.56 5.98 8.16
C LEU A 246 -4.07 6.35 8.11
N PRO A 247 -3.44 6.61 9.28
CA PRO A 247 -2.04 6.99 9.32
C PRO A 247 -1.15 5.86 8.80
N LEU A 248 -0.07 6.25 8.11
CA LEU A 248 0.91 5.30 7.59
C LEU A 248 1.65 4.62 8.74
N LYS A 249 1.83 3.30 8.63
CA LYS A 249 2.67 2.54 9.55
C LYS A 249 4.14 2.93 9.32
N PRO A 250 4.90 3.25 10.38
CA PRO A 250 6.31 3.58 10.25
C PRO A 250 7.10 2.35 9.81
N ILE A 251 8.10 2.57 8.95
CA ILE A 251 8.99 1.52 8.43
C ILE A 251 10.43 1.96 8.69
N ASP A 252 11.14 1.19 9.51
CA ASP A 252 12.58 1.34 9.69
C ASP A 252 13.32 0.68 8.52
N ARG A 253 13.52 1.45 7.45
CA ARG A 253 14.12 0.97 6.20
C ARG A 253 15.55 0.47 6.37
N VAL A 254 16.33 1.06 7.27
CA VAL A 254 17.71 0.60 7.53
C VAL A 254 17.67 -0.74 8.24
N ALA A 255 16.76 -0.93 9.21
CA ALA A 255 16.56 -2.23 9.84
C ALA A 255 16.04 -3.27 8.84
N GLU A 256 15.16 -2.90 7.90
CA GLU A 256 14.73 -3.82 6.82
C GLU A 256 15.91 -4.29 5.97
N LEU A 257 16.76 -3.37 5.52
CA LEU A 257 17.93 -3.75 4.72
C LEU A 257 18.87 -4.70 5.47
N LYS A 258 19.09 -4.47 6.77
CA LYS A 258 19.85 -5.40 7.63
C LYS A 258 19.20 -6.78 7.71
N ARG A 259 17.87 -6.83 7.87
CA ARG A 259 17.12 -8.10 7.90
C ARG A 259 17.23 -8.85 6.58
N LEU A 260 17.04 -8.17 5.46
CA LEU A 260 17.08 -8.77 4.13
C LEU A 260 18.49 -9.28 3.77
N ALA A 261 19.53 -8.54 4.15
CA ALA A 261 20.91 -8.97 3.99
C ALA A 261 21.25 -10.25 4.77
N ALA A 262 20.62 -10.43 5.94
CA ALA A 262 20.77 -11.62 6.78
C ALA A 262 19.73 -12.73 6.51
N ALA A 263 18.72 -12.47 5.67
CA ALA A 263 17.61 -13.40 5.48
C ALA A 263 18.06 -14.68 4.78
N THR A 264 17.63 -15.82 5.34
CA THR A 264 17.75 -17.15 4.72
C THR A 264 16.64 -17.36 3.69
N ASP A 265 15.41 -16.96 4.02
CA ASP A 265 14.27 -16.97 3.11
C ASP A 265 13.82 -15.53 2.82
N LEU A 266 14.32 -15.00 1.70
CA LEU A 266 14.03 -13.64 1.27
C LEU A 266 12.55 -13.45 0.94
N ARG A 267 11.93 -14.45 0.31
CA ARG A 267 10.52 -14.39 -0.09
C ARG A 267 9.63 -14.23 1.10
N VAL A 268 9.78 -15.10 2.09
CA VAL A 268 8.99 -15.04 3.31
C VAL A 268 9.18 -13.69 4.00
N SER A 269 10.43 -13.17 4.04
CA SER A 269 10.70 -11.85 4.61
C SER A 269 9.95 -10.74 3.87
N LEU A 270 10.00 -10.70 2.53
CA LEU A 270 9.33 -9.67 1.73
C LEU A 270 7.81 -9.81 1.79
N GLU A 271 7.29 -11.02 1.71
CA GLU A 271 5.84 -11.28 1.73
C GLU A 271 5.21 -11.03 3.10
N SER A 272 6.01 -11.06 4.18
CA SER A 272 5.54 -10.74 5.54
C SER A 272 5.02 -9.31 5.70
N HIS A 273 5.39 -8.41 4.79
CA HIS A 273 4.91 -7.02 4.78
C HIS A 273 3.47 -6.87 4.33
N HIS A 274 2.92 -7.86 3.61
CA HIS A 274 1.51 -7.83 3.21
C HIS A 274 0.60 -8.11 4.41
N PRO A 275 -0.68 -7.68 4.34
CA PRO A 275 -1.66 -8.11 5.33
C PRO A 275 -1.77 -9.65 5.41
N GLN A 276 -1.86 -10.19 6.63
CA GLN A 276 -1.86 -11.65 6.87
C GLN A 276 -3.27 -12.21 7.22
N GLY A 277 -4.27 -11.34 7.30
CA GLY A 277 -5.65 -11.68 7.68
C GLY A 277 -6.34 -12.63 6.69
N SER A 278 -7.39 -13.31 7.15
CA SER A 278 -8.21 -14.22 6.32
C SER A 278 -8.83 -13.48 5.14
N GLU A 279 -9.30 -12.26 5.38
CA GLU A 279 -10.03 -11.44 4.42
C GLU A 279 -9.10 -11.05 3.26
N TYR A 280 -7.85 -10.68 3.57
CA TYR A 280 -6.84 -10.39 2.54
C TYR A 280 -6.52 -11.62 1.69
N ARG A 281 -6.40 -12.80 2.31
CA ARG A 281 -6.20 -14.06 1.58
C ARG A 281 -7.37 -14.37 0.66
N SER A 282 -8.61 -14.19 1.11
CA SER A 282 -9.80 -14.34 0.26
C SER A 282 -9.78 -13.38 -0.92
N LEU A 283 -9.42 -12.11 -0.69
CA LEU A 283 -9.30 -11.11 -1.76
C LEU A 283 -8.23 -11.48 -2.81
N ARG A 284 -7.13 -12.12 -2.40
CA ARG A 284 -6.11 -12.61 -3.35
C ARG A 284 -6.63 -13.75 -4.23
N VAL A 285 -7.40 -14.67 -3.66
CA VAL A 285 -8.04 -15.76 -4.42
C VAL A 285 -9.01 -15.19 -5.45
N GLU A 286 -9.86 -14.24 -5.05
CA GLU A 286 -10.79 -13.57 -5.97
C GLU A 286 -10.05 -12.77 -7.07
N LEU A 287 -8.95 -12.09 -6.73
CA LEU A 287 -8.11 -11.39 -7.70
C LEU A 287 -7.55 -12.34 -8.77
N GLU A 288 -7.11 -13.53 -8.37
CA GLU A 288 -6.65 -14.56 -9.29
C GLU A 288 -7.77 -15.04 -10.21
N ALA A 289 -8.94 -15.35 -9.66
CA ALA A 289 -10.11 -15.77 -10.41
C ALA A 289 -10.54 -14.73 -11.46
N LEU A 290 -10.55 -13.44 -11.09
CA LEU A 290 -10.89 -12.33 -12.00
C LEU A 290 -9.90 -12.17 -13.15
N LYS A 291 -8.61 -12.40 -12.89
CA LYS A 291 -7.59 -12.36 -13.95
C LYS A 291 -7.76 -13.52 -14.92
N ALA A 292 -8.00 -14.72 -14.41
CA ALA A 292 -8.23 -15.90 -15.23
C ALA A 292 -9.49 -15.76 -16.11
N SER A 293 -10.57 -15.19 -15.57
CA SER A 293 -11.78 -14.94 -16.37
C SER A 293 -11.56 -13.91 -17.47
N ALA A 294 -10.83 -12.82 -17.18
CA ALA A 294 -10.52 -11.79 -18.16
C ALA A 294 -9.63 -12.31 -19.30
N GLU A 295 -8.74 -13.25 -19.03
CA GLU A 295 -7.91 -13.91 -20.04
C GLU A 295 -8.75 -14.82 -20.95
N ASN A 296 -9.72 -15.56 -20.38
CA ASN A 296 -10.62 -16.42 -21.15
C ASN A 296 -11.58 -15.64 -22.07
N ASP A 297 -11.98 -14.42 -21.72
CA ASP A 297 -12.86 -13.58 -22.56
C ASP A 297 -12.13 -12.99 -23.79
N ILE A 298 -10.79 -13.05 -23.84
CA ILE A 298 -9.95 -12.52 -24.93
C ILE A 298 -9.59 -13.60 -25.97
N VAL A 299 -9.79 -14.89 -25.65
CA VAL A 299 -9.49 -16.04 -26.53
C VAL A 299 -10.72 -16.46 -27.31
#